data_AF-G3G4V2-F1
#
_entry.id   AF-G3G4V2-F1
#
_cell.length_a   1.000
_cell.length_b   1.000
_cell.length_c   1.000
_cell.angle_alpha   90.00
_cell.angle_beta   90.00
_cell.angle_gamma   90.00
#
_symmetry.space_group_name_H-M   'P 1'
#
loop_
_entity.id
_entity.type
_entity.pdbx_description
1 polymer ?
#
loop_
_entity_poly.entity_id
_entity_poly.type
_entity_poly.pdbx_seq_one_letter_code
_entity_poly.pdbx_strand_id
1 'polypeptide(L)'
;EDGMVRIDMSEYMEKFSVSRLVGAPPGYVGYEEGGQLTDAIRQRPYSVVLFDEMEKAHPDVFNIMLQLLDDGRVTDSKGNVVNFCNCIVIFTSNVGSQSIMDVSSSQDSGAREEMRSRVMAAMREGFRPEFLNRIDEFVIFDRLSMGDMRKITSLELRKVTARLADKGM
;
A
#
# COMPACT_ATOMS: atom_id res chain seq x y z
N GLU A 1 7.99 -11.52 11.97
CA GLU A 1 7.07 -10.80 11.07
C GLU A 1 6.85 -9.33 11.52
N ASP A 2 7.61 -8.83 12.51
CA ASP A 2 7.26 -7.65 13.32
C ASP A 2 7.64 -6.26 12.77
N GLY A 3 7.90 -6.14 11.48
CA GLY A 3 8.38 -4.89 10.87
C GLY A 3 7.38 -4.17 9.96
N MET A 4 6.18 -4.72 9.73
CA MET A 4 5.23 -4.18 8.76
C MET A 4 4.04 -3.50 9.43
N VAL A 5 3.76 -2.26 9.04
CA VAL A 5 2.54 -1.52 9.35
C VAL A 5 1.67 -1.56 8.09
N ARG A 6 0.57 -2.31 8.11
CA ARG A 6 -0.36 -2.38 6.98
C ARG A 6 -1.61 -1.57 7.28
N ILE A 7 -2.03 -0.75 6.31
CA ILE A 7 -3.23 0.07 6.39
C ILE A 7 -4.06 -0.16 5.12
N ASP A 8 -5.30 -0.61 5.31
CA ASP A 8 -6.27 -0.82 4.23
C ASP A 8 -7.01 0.50 3.93
N MET A 9 -6.85 1.04 2.72
CA MET A 9 -7.47 2.30 2.31
C MET A 9 -8.99 2.21 2.10
N SER A 10 -9.55 0.99 2.00
CA SER A 10 -11.01 0.79 2.02
C SER A 10 -11.64 1.19 3.35
N GLU A 11 -10.89 1.23 4.46
CA GLU A 11 -11.38 1.77 5.74
C GLU A 11 -11.39 3.31 5.81
N TYR A 12 -10.81 3.97 4.79
CA TYR A 12 -10.61 5.41 4.74
C TYR A 12 -11.33 6.08 3.55
N MET A 13 -12.41 5.47 3.08
CA MET A 13 -13.23 5.98 1.97
C MET A 13 -14.02 7.25 2.35
N GLU A 14 -14.31 7.44 3.63
CA GLU A 14 -15.18 8.53 4.11
C GLU A 14 -14.37 9.64 4.79
N LYS A 15 -14.77 10.90 4.64
CA LYS A 15 -14.00 12.04 5.15
C LYS A 15 -13.67 11.96 6.64
N PHE A 16 -14.60 11.52 7.48
CA PHE A 16 -14.38 11.44 8.93
C PHE A 16 -13.37 10.35 9.31
N SER A 17 -13.31 9.27 8.52
CA SER A 17 -12.39 8.16 8.76
C SER A 17 -10.92 8.55 8.56
N VAL A 18 -10.64 9.54 7.69
CA VAL A 18 -9.28 10.07 7.44
C VAL A 18 -8.60 10.55 8.71
N SER A 19 -9.37 11.17 9.61
CA SER A 19 -8.84 11.65 10.89
C SER A 19 -8.26 10.50 11.74
N ARG A 20 -8.74 9.26 11.60
CA ARG A 20 -8.21 8.10 12.34
C ARG A 20 -6.76 7.75 11.96
N LEU A 21 -6.28 8.13 10.76
CA LEU A 21 -4.88 7.91 10.36
C LEU A 21 -3.92 8.72 11.23
N VAL A 22 -4.25 9.98 11.49
CA VAL A 22 -3.38 10.98 12.12
C VAL A 22 -3.88 11.44 13.50
N GLY A 23 -4.99 10.86 13.97
CA GLY A 23 -5.69 11.23 15.21
C GLY A 23 -6.79 12.26 14.95
N ALA A 24 -7.85 12.25 15.77
CA ALA A 24 -8.89 13.26 15.69
C ALA A 24 -8.42 14.61 16.29
N PRO A 25 -8.90 15.76 15.78
CA PRO A 25 -8.62 17.06 16.38
C PRO A 25 -9.35 17.27 17.72
N PRO A 26 -8.92 18.22 18.57
CA PRO A 26 -9.60 18.54 19.83
C PRO A 26 -11.10 18.82 19.63
N GLY A 27 -11.95 18.15 20.40
CA GLY A 27 -13.41 18.32 20.35
C GLY A 27 -14.17 17.32 19.47
N TYR A 28 -13.49 16.35 18.84
CA TYR A 28 -14.10 15.25 18.09
C TYR A 28 -14.04 13.92 18.85
N VAL A 29 -14.98 13.02 18.59
CA VAL A 29 -14.95 11.64 19.12
C VAL A 29 -13.69 10.94 18.62
N GLY A 30 -12.95 10.30 19.53
CA GLY A 30 -11.65 9.69 19.22
C GLY A 30 -10.45 10.63 19.40
N TYR A 31 -10.61 11.81 20.03
CA TYR A 31 -9.47 12.72 20.32
C TYR A 31 -8.41 12.10 21.25
N GLU A 32 -8.81 11.23 22.18
CA GLU A 32 -7.88 10.52 23.05
C GLU A 32 -7.20 9.34 22.33
N GLU A 33 -7.83 8.82 21.28
CA GLU A 33 -7.21 7.83 20.39
C GLU A 33 -6.20 8.56 19.49
N GLY A 34 -4.94 8.15 19.54
CA GLY A 34 -3.93 8.69 18.63
C GLY A 34 -4.13 8.17 17.20
N GLY A 35 -3.30 8.65 16.28
CA GLY A 35 -3.44 8.26 14.88
C GLY A 35 -2.91 6.87 14.64
N GLN A 36 -3.67 6.02 13.95
CA GLN A 36 -3.27 4.65 13.65
C GLN A 36 -1.92 4.58 12.91
N LEU A 37 -1.70 5.50 11.96
CA LEU A 37 -0.44 5.61 11.23
C LEU A 37 0.63 6.29 12.10
N THR A 38 0.31 7.45 12.69
CA THR A 38 1.31 8.26 13.40
C THR A 38 1.82 7.57 14.68
N ASP A 39 0.98 6.85 15.40
CA ASP A 39 1.38 6.10 16.60
C ASP A 39 2.18 4.85 16.28
N ALA A 40 1.79 4.10 15.24
CA ALA A 40 2.51 2.91 14.81
C ALA A 40 3.98 3.25 14.47
N ILE A 41 4.20 4.38 13.77
CA ILE A 41 5.53 4.81 13.36
C ILE A 41 6.32 5.45 14.50
N ARG A 42 5.67 6.13 15.45
CA ARG A 42 6.35 6.55 16.70
C ARG A 42 6.87 5.36 17.49
N GLN A 43 6.09 4.29 17.58
CA GLN A 43 6.50 3.09 18.29
C GLN A 43 7.58 2.31 17.53
N ARG A 44 7.51 2.31 16.19
CA ARG A 44 8.44 1.59 15.31
C ARG A 44 8.89 2.45 14.12
N PRO A 45 9.87 3.35 14.31
CA PRO A 45 10.35 4.25 13.26
C PRO A 45 11.04 3.54 12.08
N TYR A 46 11.51 2.31 12.29
CA TYR A 46 12.12 1.46 11.27
C TYR A 46 11.13 0.38 10.88
N SER A 47 10.32 0.66 9.86
CA SER A 47 9.25 -0.24 9.44
C SER A 47 8.97 -0.16 7.94
N VAL A 48 8.29 -1.18 7.43
CA VAL A 48 7.68 -1.16 6.11
C VAL A 48 6.23 -0.73 6.28
N VAL A 49 5.82 0.37 5.66
CA VAL A 49 4.45 0.88 5.68
C VAL A 49 3.77 0.50 4.38
N LEU A 50 2.74 -0.34 4.45
CA LEU A 50 1.97 -0.80 3.30
C LEU A 50 0.59 -0.14 3.31
N PHE A 51 0.34 0.72 2.34
CA PHE A 51 -0.98 1.28 2.04
C PHE A 51 -1.63 0.42 0.95
N ASP A 52 -2.65 -0.32 1.33
CA ASP A 52 -3.34 -1.27 0.45
C ASP A 52 -4.57 -0.63 -0.20
N GLU A 53 -4.86 -0.97 -1.46
CA GLU A 53 -6.03 -0.50 -2.22
C GLU A 53 -6.15 1.04 -2.31
N MET A 54 -5.05 1.73 -2.62
CA MET A 54 -4.97 3.19 -2.61
C MET A 54 -6.07 3.90 -3.43
N GLU A 55 -6.59 3.25 -4.48
CA GLU A 55 -7.69 3.78 -5.30
C GLU A 55 -9.02 3.96 -4.55
N LYS A 56 -9.17 3.33 -3.37
CA LYS A 56 -10.37 3.45 -2.53
C LYS A 56 -10.29 4.61 -1.56
N ALA A 57 -9.10 5.14 -1.29
CA ALA A 57 -8.89 6.19 -0.30
C ALA A 57 -9.68 7.46 -0.62
N HIS A 58 -10.20 8.12 0.42
CA HIS A 58 -10.77 9.45 0.28
C HIS A 58 -9.71 10.46 -0.24
N PRO A 59 -10.09 11.45 -1.08
CA PRO A 59 -9.16 12.45 -1.62
C PRO A 59 -8.28 13.17 -0.57
N ASP A 60 -8.81 13.40 0.63
CA ASP A 60 -8.06 14.05 1.72
C ASP A 60 -6.87 13.21 2.24
N VAL A 61 -6.90 11.88 2.07
CA VAL A 61 -5.76 11.00 2.42
C VAL A 61 -4.53 11.34 1.58
N PHE A 62 -4.72 11.70 0.31
CA PHE A 62 -3.61 12.05 -0.59
C PHE A 62 -2.83 13.28 -0.12
N ASN A 63 -3.46 14.21 0.59
CA ASN A 63 -2.73 15.36 1.15
C ASN A 63 -1.75 14.92 2.24
N ILE A 64 -2.14 13.94 3.05
CA ILE A 64 -1.26 13.32 4.06
C ILE A 64 -0.13 12.56 3.36
N MET A 65 -0.45 11.80 2.30
CA MET A 65 0.56 11.05 1.54
C MET A 65 1.55 11.97 0.83
N LEU A 66 1.11 13.09 0.26
CA LEU A 66 2.01 14.09 -0.32
C LEU A 66 2.98 14.65 0.74
N GLN A 67 2.49 14.98 1.93
CA GLN A 67 3.36 15.40 3.04
C GLN A 67 4.38 14.32 3.40
N LEU A 68 3.93 13.07 3.49
CA LEU A 68 4.79 11.92 3.79
C LEU A 68 5.88 11.76 2.74
N LEU A 69 5.52 11.80 1.45
CA LEU A 69 6.44 11.54 0.33
C LEU A 69 7.41 12.71 0.08
N ASP A 70 6.98 13.94 0.36
CA ASP A 70 7.81 15.13 0.15
C ASP A 70 8.79 15.37 1.30
N ASP A 71 8.27 15.39 2.54
CA ASP A 71 9.04 15.81 3.71
C ASP A 71 9.57 14.62 4.53
N GLY A 72 9.17 13.39 4.18
CA GLY A 72 9.42 12.22 5.01
C GLY A 72 8.79 12.32 6.38
N ARG A 73 7.73 13.13 6.53
CA ARG A 73 7.11 13.48 7.82
C ARG A 73 5.61 13.64 7.69
N VAL A 74 4.89 13.33 8.76
CA VAL A 74 3.45 13.60 8.89
C VAL A 74 3.19 14.30 10.21
N THR A 75 2.35 15.34 10.17
CA THR A 75 1.91 16.03 11.38
C THR A 75 0.59 15.44 11.86
N ASP A 76 0.53 15.03 13.13
CA ASP A 76 -0.70 14.54 13.74
C ASP A 76 -1.68 15.68 14.04
N SER A 77 -2.93 15.36 14.39
CA SER A 77 -3.94 16.39 14.70
C SER A 77 -3.70 17.14 16.02
N LYS A 78 -2.68 16.76 16.79
CA LYS A 78 -2.22 17.45 18.01
C LYS A 78 -0.98 18.33 17.73
N GLY A 79 -0.51 18.39 16.48
CA GLY A 79 0.66 19.18 16.06
C GLY A 79 2.01 18.48 16.21
N ASN A 80 2.03 17.21 16.62
CA ASN A 80 3.26 16.43 16.74
C ASN A 80 3.71 15.92 15.38
N VAL A 81 4.97 16.17 15.04
CA VAL A 81 5.58 15.71 13.79
C VAL A 81 6.14 14.30 13.98
N VAL A 82 5.76 13.38 13.10
CA VAL A 82 6.25 11.99 13.06
C VAL A 82 7.17 11.82 11.85
N ASN A 83 8.32 11.16 12.05
CA ASN A 83 9.35 10.99 11.04
C ASN A 83 9.26 9.60 10.38
N PHE A 84 9.20 9.60 9.05
CA PHE A 84 9.11 8.45 8.16
C PHE A 84 10.39 8.20 7.36
N CYS A 85 11.46 9.01 7.52
CA CYS A 85 12.70 8.87 6.74
C CYS A 85 13.39 7.50 6.89
N ASN A 86 13.06 6.72 7.93
CA ASN A 86 13.58 5.38 8.15
C ASN A 86 12.58 4.27 7.77
N CYS A 87 11.48 4.63 7.12
CA CYS A 87 10.45 3.72 6.67
C CYS A 87 10.58 3.43 5.17
N ILE A 88 10.26 2.20 4.77
CA ILE A 88 9.98 1.89 3.37
C ILE A 88 8.47 2.02 3.19
N VAL A 89 8.02 2.88 2.28
CA VAL A 89 6.59 3.06 2.01
C VAL A 89 6.20 2.38 0.71
N ILE A 90 5.18 1.54 0.77
CA ILE A 90 4.66 0.76 -0.34
C ILE A 90 3.18 1.08 -0.49
N PHE A 91 2.77 1.41 -1.72
CA PHE A 91 1.37 1.53 -2.10
C PHE A 91 1.01 0.38 -3.01
N THR A 92 -0.17 -0.21 -2.82
CA THR A 92 -0.76 -1.13 -3.77
C THR A 92 -1.98 -0.48 -4.41
N SER A 93 -2.28 -0.91 -5.63
CA SER A 93 -3.51 -0.54 -6.28
C SER A 93 -3.92 -1.62 -7.27
N ASN A 94 -5.22 -1.85 -7.40
CA ASN A 94 -5.77 -2.74 -8.43
C ASN A 94 -6.06 -2.02 -9.75
N VAL A 95 -5.74 -0.72 -9.85
CA VAL A 95 -5.91 0.07 -11.07
C VAL A 95 -5.07 -0.51 -12.21
N GLY A 96 -5.67 -0.63 -13.38
CA GLY A 96 -5.00 -1.18 -14.57
C GLY A 96 -4.86 -2.72 -14.56
N SER A 97 -5.40 -3.42 -13.57
CA SER A 97 -5.40 -4.90 -13.53
C SER A 97 -5.99 -5.53 -14.80
N GLN A 98 -7.05 -4.95 -15.36
CA GLN A 98 -7.64 -5.38 -16.63
C GLN A 98 -6.63 -5.29 -17.80
N SER A 99 -5.77 -4.27 -17.84
CA SER A 99 -4.76 -4.13 -18.90
C SER A 99 -3.65 -5.17 -18.79
N ILE A 100 -3.28 -5.55 -17.57
CA ILE A 100 -2.39 -6.70 -17.31
C ILE A 100 -3.06 -7.99 -17.79
N MET A 101 -4.41 -8.04 -17.74
CA MET A 101 -5.18 -9.17 -18.18
C MET A 101 -5.31 -9.34 -19.71
N ASP A 102 -5.18 -8.28 -20.48
CA ASP A 102 -5.41 -8.38 -21.92
C ASP A 102 -4.12 -8.64 -22.72
N VAL A 103 -2.96 -8.30 -22.14
CA VAL A 103 -1.65 -8.27 -22.85
C VAL A 103 -0.77 -9.48 -22.52
N SER A 104 -1.09 -10.26 -21.48
CA SER A 104 -0.25 -11.38 -21.00
C SER A 104 -0.21 -12.61 -21.92
N SER A 105 -0.79 -12.56 -23.11
CA SER A 105 -0.83 -13.66 -24.09
C SER A 105 0.39 -13.68 -25.03
N SER A 106 1.23 -12.64 -25.02
CA SER A 106 2.47 -12.57 -25.82
C SER A 106 3.69 -12.28 -24.93
N GLN A 107 4.69 -13.17 -24.99
CA GLN A 107 5.98 -13.03 -24.27
C GLN A 107 6.97 -12.08 -24.98
N ASP A 108 6.49 -11.27 -25.93
CA ASP A 108 7.34 -10.33 -26.67
C ASP A 108 7.64 -9.08 -25.83
N SER A 109 8.85 -8.57 -25.95
CA SER A 109 9.29 -7.33 -25.29
C SER A 109 8.41 -6.12 -25.62
N GLY A 110 7.81 -6.09 -26.82
CA GLY A 110 6.86 -5.06 -27.22
C GLY A 110 5.55 -5.09 -26.42
N ALA A 111 5.08 -6.29 -26.04
CA ALA A 111 3.85 -6.46 -25.27
C ALA A 111 4.02 -5.95 -23.83
N ARG A 112 5.20 -6.15 -23.22
CA ARG A 112 5.47 -5.65 -21.86
C ARG A 112 5.46 -4.12 -21.78
N GLU A 113 6.04 -3.45 -22.77
CA GLU A 113 6.05 -1.99 -22.83
C GLU A 113 4.64 -1.43 -23.08
N GLU A 114 3.87 -2.07 -23.96
CA GLU A 114 2.47 -1.71 -24.18
C GLU A 114 1.62 -1.88 -22.92
N MET A 115 1.78 -3.00 -22.20
CA MET A 115 1.12 -3.24 -20.92
C MET A 115 1.48 -2.15 -19.90
N ARG A 116 2.78 -1.84 -19.76
CA ARG A 116 3.24 -0.79 -18.85
C ARG A 116 2.61 0.56 -19.19
N SER A 117 2.57 0.92 -20.47
CA SER A 117 1.94 2.16 -20.94
C SER A 117 0.46 2.22 -20.58
N ARG A 118 -0.29 1.14 -20.80
CA ARG A 118 -1.73 1.06 -20.44
C ARG A 118 -1.97 1.15 -18.94
N VAL A 119 -1.17 0.45 -18.13
CA VAL A 119 -1.27 0.53 -16.66
C VAL A 119 -0.97 1.94 -16.18
N MET A 120 0.09 2.58 -16.70
CA MET A 120 0.42 3.96 -16.32
C MET A 120 -0.64 4.97 -16.77
N ALA A 121 -1.31 4.74 -17.92
CA ALA A 121 -2.43 5.56 -18.35
C ALA A 121 -3.62 5.44 -17.37
N ALA A 122 -3.98 4.21 -16.97
CA ALA A 122 -5.02 3.98 -15.98
C ALA A 122 -4.67 4.59 -14.61
N MET A 123 -3.40 4.50 -14.17
CA MET A 123 -2.93 5.13 -12.94
C MET A 123 -3.09 6.66 -12.99
N ARG A 124 -2.78 7.31 -14.13
CA ARG A 124 -2.95 8.77 -14.31
C ARG A 124 -4.41 9.21 -14.35
N GLU A 125 -5.33 8.32 -14.71
CA GLU A 125 -6.77 8.59 -14.66
C GLU A 125 -7.31 8.42 -13.23
N GLY A 126 -6.83 7.40 -12.50
CA GLY A 126 -7.29 7.09 -11.14
C GLY A 126 -6.63 7.93 -10.04
N PHE A 127 -5.42 8.44 -10.26
CA PHE A 127 -4.64 9.16 -9.26
C PHE A 127 -4.17 10.53 -9.74
N ARG A 128 -4.03 11.44 -8.77
CA ARG A 128 -3.52 12.80 -8.99
C ARG A 128 -2.07 12.77 -9.51
N PRO A 129 -1.72 13.50 -10.58
CA PRO A 129 -0.35 13.51 -11.12
C PRO A 129 0.72 13.88 -10.08
N GLU A 130 0.42 14.81 -9.18
CA GLU A 130 1.31 15.21 -8.10
C GLU A 130 1.63 14.07 -7.13
N PHE A 131 0.72 13.14 -6.90
CA PHE A 131 1.00 11.96 -6.07
C PHE A 131 1.92 11.00 -6.83
N LEU A 132 1.59 10.70 -8.09
CA LEU A 132 2.37 9.80 -8.94
C LEU A 132 3.80 10.30 -9.17
N ASN A 133 3.98 11.61 -9.29
CA ASN A 133 5.30 12.24 -9.49
C ASN A 133 6.20 12.15 -8.25
N ARG A 134 5.68 11.75 -7.08
CA ARG A 134 6.45 11.53 -5.85
C ARG A 134 6.75 10.06 -5.56
N ILE A 135 6.31 9.16 -6.43
CA ILE A 135 6.66 7.75 -6.33
C ILE A 135 8.01 7.51 -7.01
N ASP A 136 8.95 6.95 -6.27
CA ASP A 136 10.30 6.66 -6.76
C ASP A 136 10.30 5.57 -7.84
N GLU A 137 9.56 4.48 -7.60
CA GLU A 137 9.53 3.31 -8.50
C GLU A 137 8.13 2.70 -8.60
N PHE A 138 7.72 2.39 -9.84
CA PHE A 138 6.49 1.67 -10.12
C PHE A 138 6.79 0.20 -10.44
N VAL A 139 6.33 -0.69 -9.56
CA VAL A 139 6.41 -2.14 -9.72
C VAL A 139 5.08 -2.68 -10.27
N ILE A 140 5.10 -3.19 -11.50
CA ILE A 140 3.93 -3.81 -12.13
C ILE A 140 4.05 -5.33 -11.98
N PHE A 141 3.03 -5.95 -11.38
CA PHE A 141 2.99 -7.40 -11.20
C PHE A 141 2.48 -8.08 -12.46
N ASP A 142 3.26 -9.04 -12.95
CA ASP A 142 2.83 -9.92 -14.03
C ASP A 142 1.78 -10.91 -13.53
N ARG A 143 0.91 -11.39 -14.43
CA ARG A 143 0.00 -12.48 -14.09
C ARG A 143 0.77 -13.75 -13.72
N LEU A 144 0.26 -14.47 -12.73
CA LEU A 144 0.78 -15.78 -12.36
C LEU A 144 0.54 -16.79 -13.48
N SER A 145 1.62 -17.39 -13.98
CA SER A 145 1.51 -18.52 -14.90
C SER A 145 1.09 -19.78 -14.14
N MET A 146 0.62 -20.81 -14.87
CA MET A 146 0.38 -22.13 -14.28
C MET A 146 1.65 -22.72 -13.62
N GLY A 147 2.83 -22.39 -14.13
CA GLY A 147 4.10 -22.77 -13.52
C GLY A 147 4.32 -22.09 -12.16
N ASP A 148 4.00 -20.81 -12.06
CA ASP A 148 4.12 -20.05 -10.81
C ASP A 148 3.10 -20.53 -9.78
N MET A 149 1.86 -20.78 -10.20
CA MET A 149 0.82 -21.36 -9.34
C MET A 149 1.27 -22.69 -8.73
N ARG A 150 1.87 -23.60 -9.51
CA ARG A 150 2.41 -24.86 -8.98
C ARG A 150 3.51 -24.64 -7.93
N LYS A 151 4.41 -23.68 -8.15
CA LYS A 151 5.46 -23.33 -7.18
C LYS A 151 4.86 -22.76 -5.89
N ILE A 152 3.88 -21.87 -6.01
CA ILE A 152 3.16 -21.27 -4.87
C ILE A 152 2.45 -22.36 -4.08
N THR A 153 1.70 -23.25 -4.74
CA THR A 153 1.03 -24.38 -4.07
C THR A 153 2.05 -25.27 -3.34
N SER A 154 3.22 -25.53 -3.94
CA SER A 154 4.28 -26.29 -3.28
C SER A 154 4.85 -25.57 -2.04
N LEU A 155 4.95 -24.24 -2.06
CA LEU A 155 5.36 -23.45 -0.90
C LEU A 155 4.32 -23.53 0.23
N GLU A 156 3.03 -23.39 -0.10
CA GLU A 156 1.95 -23.49 0.88
C GLU A 156 1.83 -24.89 1.49
N LEU A 157 1.94 -25.94 0.67
CA LEU A 157 1.96 -27.32 1.15
C LEU A 157 3.11 -27.56 2.13
N ARG A 158 4.31 -27.03 1.86
CA ARG A 158 5.45 -27.13 2.78
C ARG A 158 5.17 -26.49 4.14
N LYS A 159 4.49 -25.34 4.18
CA LYS A 159 4.09 -24.69 5.44
C LYS A 159 3.12 -25.56 6.23
N VAL A 160 2.18 -26.22 5.54
CA VAL A 160 1.23 -27.15 6.17
C VAL A 160 1.95 -28.37 6.72
N THR A 161 2.83 -28.98 5.94
CA THR A 161 3.62 -30.15 6.39
C THR A 161 4.47 -29.81 7.61
N ALA A 162 5.12 -28.64 7.64
CA ALA A 162 5.90 -28.20 8.81
C ALA A 162 5.01 -28.09 10.07
N ARG A 163 3.81 -27.51 9.95
CA ARG A 163 2.86 -27.39 11.07
C ARG A 163 2.32 -28.74 11.57
N LEU A 164 2.23 -29.74 10.69
CA LEU A 164 1.82 -31.09 11.07
C LEU A 164 2.95 -31.83 11.80
N ALA A 165 4.17 -31.71 11.29
CA ALA A 165 5.35 -32.27 11.93
C ALA A 165 5.57 -31.70 13.35
N ASP A 166 5.36 -30.40 13.54
CA ASP A 166 5.41 -29.75 14.86
C ASP A 166 4.34 -30.29 15.83
N LYS A 167 3.25 -30.89 15.31
CA LYS A 167 2.19 -31.55 16.08
C LYS A 167 2.38 -33.06 16.20
N GLY A 168 3.49 -33.62 15.71
CA GLY A 168 3.78 -35.04 15.74
C GLY A 168 2.93 -35.89 14.78
N MET A 169 2.37 -35.26 13.75
CA MET A 169 1.62 -35.90 12.65
C MET A 169 2.44 -35.98 11.37
#